data_AF-A0A537IF94-F1
#
_entry.id   AF-A0A537IF94-F1
#
_cell.length_a   1.000
_cell.length_b   1.000
_cell.length_c   1.000
_cell.angle_alpha   90.00
_cell.angle_beta   90.00
_cell.angle_gamma   90.00
#
_symmetry.space_group_name_H-M   'P 1'
#
loop_
_entity.id
_entity.type
_entity.pdbx_description
1 polymer ?
#
loop_
_entity_poly.entity_id
_entity_poly.type
_entity_poly.pdbx_seq_one_letter_code
_entity_poly.pdbx_strand_id
1 'polypeptide(L)' 'MSHSQFHRKLEALTGCSPNKFIRMIRLNRAKELLKDPQNSIANISLDCGYNGPAYFSRVFKQENNVTPQEWRSRSKIESL' A
#
# COMPACT_ATOMS: atom_id res chain seq x y z
N MET A 1 -26.32 -6.44 -4.85
CA MET A 1 -25.38 -7.54 -5.21
C MET A 1 -24.92 -8.18 -3.92
N SER A 2 -24.94 -9.52 -3.81
CA SER A 2 -24.48 -10.19 -2.59
C SER A 2 -22.95 -10.14 -2.46
N HIS A 3 -22.42 -10.38 -1.26
CA HIS A 3 -20.98 -10.42 -1.01
C HIS A 3 -20.24 -11.41 -1.93
N SER A 4 -20.82 -12.60 -2.15
CA SER A 4 -20.27 -13.61 -3.07
C SER A 4 -20.29 -13.18 -4.54
N GLN A 5 -21.36 -12.51 -4.98
CA GLN A 5 -21.44 -11.97 -6.34
C GLN A 5 -20.41 -10.86 -6.56
N PHE A 6 -20.24 -9.98 -5.58
CA PHE A 6 -19.21 -8.93 -5.62
C PHE A 6 -17.81 -9.53 -5.69
N HIS A 7 -17.48 -10.49 -4.81
CA HIS A 7 -16.18 -11.15 -4.80
C HIS A 7 -15.84 -11.77 -6.16
N ARG A 8 -16.75 -12.58 -6.73
CA ARG A 8 -16.56 -13.21 -8.04
C ARG A 8 -16.39 -12.19 -9.16
N LYS A 9 -17.21 -11.13 -9.17
CA LYS A 9 -17.10 -10.09 -10.20
C LYS A 9 -15.80 -9.31 -10.10
N LEU A 10 -15.38 -8.93 -8.88
CA LEU A 10 -14.14 -8.20 -8.69
C LEU A 10 -12.94 -9.05 -9.11
N GLU A 11 -12.89 -10.30 -8.65
CA GLU A 11 -11.80 -11.21 -9.00
C GLU A 11 -11.75 -11.51 -10.50
N ALA A 12 -12.90 -11.66 -11.17
CA ALA A 12 -12.97 -11.80 -12.62
C ALA A 12 -12.46 -10.56 -13.38
N LEU A 13 -12.63 -9.36 -12.83
CA LEU A 13 -12.18 -8.11 -13.45
C LEU A 13 -10.71 -7.78 -13.17
N THR A 14 -10.21 -8.11 -11.97
CA THR A 14 -8.89 -7.67 -11.49
C THR A 14 -7.86 -8.80 -11.41
N GLY A 15 -8.29 -10.06 -11.53
CA GLY A 15 -7.45 -11.24 -11.31
C GLY A 15 -7.00 -11.43 -9.86
N CYS A 16 -7.59 -10.71 -8.90
CA CYS A 16 -7.22 -10.83 -7.49
C CYS A 16 -8.41 -10.74 -6.55
N SER A 17 -8.28 -11.36 -5.37
CA SER A 17 -9.30 -11.28 -4.34
C SER A 17 -9.51 -9.83 -3.86
N PRO A 18 -10.71 -9.45 -3.38
CA PRO A 18 -11.00 -8.10 -2.90
C PRO A 18 -10.03 -7.59 -1.84
N ASN A 19 -9.60 -8.44 -0.92
CA ASN A 19 -8.63 -8.06 0.11
C ASN A 19 -7.26 -7.71 -0.49
N LYS A 20 -6.81 -8.46 -1.50
CA LYS A 20 -5.56 -8.16 -2.21
C LYS A 20 -5.70 -6.88 -3.02
N PHE A 21 -6.84 -6.68 -3.67
CA PHE A 21 -7.12 -5.46 -4.44
C PHE A 21 -7.12 -4.20 -3.57
N ILE A 22 -7.83 -4.22 -2.44
CA ILE A 22 -7.85 -3.11 -1.48
C ILE A 22 -6.44 -2.83 -0.94
N ARG A 23 -5.68 -3.89 -0.61
CA ARG A 23 -4.29 -3.76 -0.16
C ARG A 23 -3.42 -3.07 -1.21
N MET A 24 -3.54 -3.48 -2.48
CA MET A 24 -2.81 -2.87 -3.59
C MET A 24 -3.11 -1.37 -3.70
N ILE A 25 -4.39 -0.98 -3.65
CA ILE A 25 -4.79 0.43 -3.69
C ILE A 25 -4.17 1.22 -2.53
N ARG A 26 -4.25 0.70 -1.31
CA ARG A 26 -3.68 1.35 -0.11
C ARG A 26 -2.17 1.51 -0.21
N LEU A 27 -1.46 0.49 -0.67
CA LEU A 27 -0.01 0.55 -0.84
C LEU A 27 0.42 1.49 -1.96
N ASN A 28 -0.34 1.56 -3.06
CA ASN A 28 -0.08 2.53 -4.12
C ASN A 28 -0.23 3.96 -3.60
N ARG A 29 -1.27 4.23 -2.79
CA ARG A 29 -1.39 5.54 -2.12
C ARG A 29 -0.22 5.82 -1.19
N ALA A 30 0.22 4.82 -0.41
CA ALA A 30 1.36 4.96 0.48
C ALA A 30 2.65 5.31 -0.27
N LYS A 31 2.91 4.67 -1.42
CA LYS A 31 4.07 4.99 -2.29
C LYS A 31 4.09 6.44 -2.73
N GLU A 32 2.95 7.00 -3.10
CA GLU A 32 2.82 8.40 -3.48
C GLU A 32 3.12 9.33 -2.29
N LEU A 33 2.57 9.03 -1.11
CA LEU A 33 2.83 9.83 0.10
C LEU A 33 4.28 9.73 0.58
N LEU A 34 4.94 8.59 0.36
CA LEU A 34 6.35 8.36 0.72
C LEU A 34 7.34 9.19 -0.11
N LYS A 35 6.92 9.74 -1.26
CA LYS A 35 7.75 10.63 -2.09
C LYS A 35 8.06 11.94 -1.38
N ASP A 36 7.17 12.41 -0.51
CA ASP A 36 7.41 13.58 0.33
C ASP A 36 8.07 13.14 1.65
N PRO A 37 9.34 13.54 1.89
CA PRO A 37 10.05 13.16 3.12
C PRO A 37 9.49 13.82 4.38
N GLN A 38 8.67 14.88 4.28
CA GLN A 38 8.04 15.53 5.42
C GLN A 38 6.91 14.70 6.03
N ASN A 39 6.34 13.77 5.25
CA ASN A 39 5.31 12.88 5.75
C ASN A 39 5.92 11.80 6.66
N SER A 40 5.47 11.73 7.92
CA SER A 40 5.84 10.64 8.81
C SER A 40 5.32 9.30 8.29
N ILE A 41 6.15 8.24 8.31
CA ILE A 41 5.72 6.87 7.97
C ILE A 41 4.54 6.43 8.85
N ALA A 42 4.49 6.89 10.09
CA ALA A 42 3.38 6.60 10.99
C ALA A 42 2.07 7.23 10.51
N ASN A 43 2.11 8.50 10.10
CA ASN A 43 0.93 9.19 9.56
C ASN A 43 0.48 8.56 8.24
N ILE A 44 1.42 8.26 7.34
CA ILE A 44 1.13 7.57 6.08
C ILE A 44 0.41 6.24 6.32
N SER A 45 0.82 5.50 7.36
CA SER A 45 0.16 4.23 7.70
C SER A 45 -1.33 4.42 8.05
N LEU A 46 -1.63 5.44 8.85
CA LEU A 46 -3.00 5.77 9.27
C LEU A 46 -3.82 6.30 8.08
N ASP A 47 -3.25 7.22 7.30
CA ASP A 47 -3.90 7.81 6.11
C ASP A 47 -4.22 6.77 5.04
N CYS A 48 -3.43 5.69 4.96
CA CYS A 48 -3.67 4.57 4.05
C CYS A 48 -4.58 3.49 4.65
N GLY A 49 -5.17 3.71 5.83
CA GLY A 49 -6.14 2.83 6.46
C GLY A 49 -5.55 1.58 7.12
N TYR A 50 -4.30 1.66 7.60
CA TYR A 50 -3.70 0.63 8.44
C TYR A 50 -3.81 0.99 9.92
N ASN A 51 -4.03 -0.01 10.77
CA ASN A 51 -4.19 0.18 12.22
C ASN A 51 -2.86 0.44 12.96
N GLY A 52 -1.76 0.61 12.24
CA GLY A 52 -0.50 1.03 12.86
C GLY A 52 0.74 0.86 11.97
N PRO A 53 1.84 1.55 12.32
CA PRO A 53 3.04 1.64 11.49
C PRO A 53 3.78 0.31 11.34
N ALA A 54 3.79 -0.52 12.39
CA ALA A 54 4.47 -1.82 12.39
C ALA A 54 3.83 -2.80 11.41
N TYR A 55 2.50 -2.92 11.46
CA TYR A 55 1.75 -3.78 10.53
C TYR A 55 1.86 -3.27 9.09
N PHE A 56 1.70 -1.95 8.90
CA PHE A 56 1.91 -1.32 7.59
C PHE A 56 3.29 -1.64 7.02
N SER A 57 4.37 -1.47 7.80
CA SER A 57 5.74 -1.69 7.34
C SER A 57 5.97 -3.15 6.93
N ARG A 58 5.41 -4.11 7.67
CA ARG A 58 5.44 -5.53 7.33
C ARG A 58 4.72 -5.81 6.01
N VAL A 59 3.49 -5.32 5.85
CA VAL A 59 2.70 -5.52 4.63
C VAL A 59 3.37 -4.84 3.43
N PHE A 60 3.86 -3.60 3.60
CA PHE A 60 4.55 -2.87 2.56
C PHE A 60 5.80 -3.63 2.08
N LYS A 61 6.60 -4.16 3.00
CA LYS A 61 7.78 -4.99 2.67
C LYS A 61 7.40 -6.28 1.95
N GLN A 62 6.35 -6.96 2.39
CA GLN A 62 5.89 -8.20 1.76
C GLN A 62 5.46 -7.99 0.30
N GLU A 63 4.79 -6.88 0.00
CA GLU A 63 4.24 -6.63 -1.34
C GLU A 63 5.24 -5.91 -2.27
N ASN A 64 6.25 -5.22 -1.72
CA ASN A 64 7.21 -4.41 -2.49
C ASN A 64 8.67 -4.86 -2.38
N ASN A 65 8.95 -5.89 -1.58
CA ASN A 65 10.29 -6.40 -1.26
C ASN A 65 11.24 -5.42 -0.54
N VAL A 66 10.74 -4.24 -0.17
CA VAL A 66 11.51 -3.18 0.51
C VAL A 66 10.66 -2.51 1.58
N THR A 67 11.28 -1.99 2.63
CA THR A 67 10.59 -1.24 3.69
C THR A 67 10.11 0.13 3.17
N PRO A 68 9.11 0.77 3.83
CA PRO A 68 8.71 2.13 3.49
C PRO A 68 9.88 3.13 3.53
N GLN A 69 10.80 2.95 4.48
CA GLN A 69 11.99 3.80 4.61
C GLN A 69 12.97 3.59 3.45
N GLU A 70 13.23 2.34 3.06
CA GLU A 70 14.07 2.01 1.90
C GLU A 70 13.46 2.56 0.60
N TRP A 71 12.13 2.43 0.43
CA TRP A 71 11.41 3.00 -0.71
C TRP A 71 11.61 4.51 -0.80
N ARG A 72 11.41 5.24 0.32
CA ARG A 72 11.62 6.68 0.40
C ARG A 72 13.06 7.07 0.04
N SER A 73 14.05 6.34 0.54
CA SER A 73 15.45 6.62 0.25
C SER A 73 15.80 6.45 -1.24
N ARG A 74 15.17 5.48 -1.93
CA ARG A 74 15.39 5.23 -3.37
C ARG A 74 14.85 6.35 -4.25
N SER A 75 13.68 6.90 -3.95
CA SER A 75 13.11 8.02 -4.71
C SER A 75 13.99 9.27 -4.72
N LYS A 76 14.93 9.38 -3.76
CA LYS A 76 15.90 10.47 -3.67
C LYS A 76 17.06 10.33 -4.68
N ILE A 77 17.29 9.12 -5.19
CA ILE A 77 18.40 8.82 -6.12
C ILE A 77 17.96 9.03 -7.58
N GLU A 78 16.67 8.86 -7.90
CA GLU A 78 16.14 9.05 -9.26
C GLU A 78 15.87 10.53 -9.62
N SER A 79 15.98 11.45 -8.65
CA SER A 79 15.80 12.90 -8.85
C SER A 79 17.12 13.70 -8.87
N LEU A 80 18.26 13.00 -8.95
CA LEU A 80 19.62 13.53 -9.15
C LEU A 80 20.13 13.10 -10.54
#